data_AF-A0A1I5T950-F1
#
_entry.id   AF-A0A1I5T950-F1
#
_cell.length_a   1.000
_cell.length_b   1.000
_cell.length_c   1.000
_cell.angle_alpha   90.00
_cell.angle_beta   90.00
_cell.angle_gamma   90.00
#
_symmetry.space_group_name_H-M   'P 1'
#
loop_
_entity.id
_entity.type
_entity.pdbx_description
1 polymer ?
#
loop_
_entity_poly.entity_id
_entity_poly.type
_entity_poly.pdbx_seq_one_letter_code
_entity_poly.pdbx_strand_id
1 'polypeptide(L)'
;MTHAEFQTRWQGAGGAERANYGLFLTELCDLLEVPRPEATTDKPTQDAYVFERAVTFNNGPSSKASTGRIDLYKRGCFVLETKQGVGSFEDFSLTDDLKRGNAGTRERGNAGTREN
;
A
#
# COMPACT_ATOMS: atom_id res chain seq x y z
N MET A 1 7.29 9.82 19.65
CA MET A 1 6.89 8.43 19.93
C MET A 1 8.17 7.64 20.14
N THR A 2 8.26 6.85 21.21
CA THR A 2 9.39 5.94 21.44
C THR A 2 9.21 4.64 20.64
N HIS A 3 10.30 3.90 20.44
CA HIS A 3 10.24 2.59 19.78
C HIS A 3 9.26 1.61 20.47
N ALA A 4 9.25 1.58 21.81
CA ALA A 4 8.37 0.70 22.59
C ALA A 4 6.88 1.05 22.44
N GLU A 5 6.55 2.34 22.36
CA GLU A 5 5.18 2.81 22.09
C GLU A 5 4.74 2.45 20.67
N PHE A 6 5.62 2.65 19.68
CA PHE A 6 5.37 2.28 18.29
C PHE A 6 5.12 0.78 18.16
N GLN A 7 5.99 -0.05 18.73
CA GLN A 7 5.85 -1.51 18.72
C GLN A 7 4.53 -1.93 19.37
N THR A 8 4.24 -1.46 20.59
CA THR A 8 3.02 -1.82 21.32
C THR A 8 1.76 -1.52 20.50
N ARG A 9 1.73 -0.37 19.81
CA ARG A 9 0.60 0.04 18.99
C ARG A 9 0.38 -0.84 17.76
N TRP A 10 1.44 -1.20 17.06
CA TRP A 10 1.35 -1.88 15.76
C TRP A 10 1.50 -3.39 15.83
N GLN A 11 2.02 -3.95 16.93
CA GLN A 11 2.23 -5.39 17.10
C GLN A 11 0.92 -6.21 16.98
N GLY A 12 -0.21 -5.65 17.41
CA GLY A 12 -1.53 -6.29 17.32
C GLY A 12 -2.35 -5.90 16.08
N ALA A 13 -1.81 -5.06 15.19
CA ALA A 13 -2.55 -4.60 14.02
C ALA A 13 -2.78 -5.76 13.04
N GLY A 14 -4.04 -5.96 12.63
CA GLY A 14 -4.39 -6.96 11.62
C GLY A 14 -3.95 -6.58 10.22
N GLY A 15 -3.98 -7.54 9.30
CA GLY A 15 -3.52 -7.38 7.91
C GLY A 15 -4.38 -6.48 7.01
N ALA A 16 -5.30 -5.68 7.54
CA ALA A 16 -6.15 -4.77 6.77
C ALA A 16 -5.35 -3.57 6.23
N GLU A 17 -4.49 -3.79 5.24
CA GLU A 17 -3.45 -2.82 4.94
C GLU A 17 -3.96 -1.48 4.48
N ARG A 18 -4.96 -1.45 3.60
CA ARG A 18 -5.49 -0.20 3.05
C ARG A 18 -6.08 0.71 4.13
N ALA A 19 -6.48 0.14 5.26
CA ALA A 19 -6.91 0.89 6.42
C ALA A 19 -5.73 1.37 7.29
N ASN A 20 -4.62 0.63 7.29
CA ASN A 20 -3.56 0.77 8.27
C ASN A 20 -2.29 1.46 7.74
N TYR A 21 -1.93 1.29 6.46
CA TYR A 21 -0.62 1.68 5.95
C TYR A 21 -0.35 3.19 6.10
N GLY A 22 -1.36 4.03 5.86
CA GLY A 22 -1.19 5.49 5.91
C GLY A 22 -0.86 5.97 7.33
N LEU A 23 -1.56 5.43 8.32
CA LEU A 23 -1.31 5.71 9.74
C LEU A 23 0.06 5.13 10.17
N PHE A 24 0.36 3.89 9.81
CA PHE A 24 1.63 3.22 10.14
C PHE A 24 2.82 4.00 9.60
N LEU A 25 2.82 4.35 8.31
CA LEU A 25 3.92 5.06 7.67
C LEU A 25 4.08 6.48 8.20
N THR A 26 2.99 7.14 8.59
CA THR A 26 3.05 8.47 9.22
C THR A 26 3.75 8.40 10.58
N GLU A 27 3.36 7.45 11.42
CA GLU A 27 3.96 7.27 12.74
C GLU A 27 5.40 6.72 12.65
N LEU A 28 5.71 5.94 11.62
CA LEU A 28 7.07 5.49 11.34
C LEU A 28 7.98 6.67 10.97
N CYS A 29 7.48 7.65 10.20
CA CYS A 29 8.23 8.87 9.93
C CYS A 29 8.56 9.64 11.21
N ASP A 30 7.61 9.72 12.15
CA ASP A 30 7.84 10.35 13.46
C ASP A 30 8.90 9.62 14.27
N LEU A 31 8.84 8.28 14.29
CA LEU A 31 9.82 7.47 15.01
C LEU A 31 11.23 7.61 14.44
N LEU A 32 11.35 7.73 13.11
CA LEU A 32 12.61 7.92 12.41
C LEU A 32 13.09 9.39 12.38
N GLU A 33 12.30 10.32 12.93
CA GLU A 33 12.56 11.76 12.91
C GLU A 33 12.78 12.33 11.49
N VAL A 34 12.07 11.78 10.51
CA VAL A 34 12.08 12.26 9.13
C VAL A 34 10.81 13.06 8.82
N PRO A 35 10.82 13.95 7.80
CA PRO A 35 9.61 14.62 7.36
C PRO A 35 8.50 13.62 7.02
N ARG A 36 7.25 13.98 7.32
CA ARG A 36 6.06 13.25 6.89
C ARG A 36 5.74 13.55 5.42
N PRO A 37 4.99 12.68 4.73
CA PRO A 37 4.44 12.98 3.41
C PRO A 37 3.50 14.19 3.46
N GLU A 38 3.49 14.97 2.38
CA GLU A 38 2.60 16.11 2.18
C GLU A 38 1.21 15.65 1.70
N ALA A 39 0.24 16.56 1.75
CA ALA A 39 -1.08 16.33 1.18
C ALA A 39 -0.99 16.22 -0.35
N THR A 40 -1.62 15.20 -0.92
CA THR A 40 -1.76 15.04 -2.37
C THR A 40 -2.53 16.22 -2.97
N THR A 41 -2.10 16.69 -4.14
CA THR A 41 -2.76 17.80 -4.85
C THR A 41 -3.44 17.32 -6.13
N ASP A 42 -4.19 18.21 -6.79
CA ASP A 42 -4.74 17.96 -8.13
C ASP A 42 -3.68 17.97 -9.24
N LYS A 43 -2.41 18.18 -8.90
CA LYS A 43 -1.28 18.23 -9.85
C LYS A 43 -0.22 17.17 -9.48
N PRO A 44 -0.42 15.89 -9.86
CA PRO A 44 0.49 14.79 -9.51
C PRO A 44 1.95 14.96 -9.97
N THR A 45 2.19 15.85 -10.93
CA THR A 45 3.55 16.20 -11.39
C THR A 45 4.31 17.05 -10.38
N GLN A 46 3.60 17.83 -9.55
CA GLN A 46 4.16 18.70 -8.50
C GLN A 46 4.34 17.93 -7.18
N ASP A 47 3.47 16.96 -6.91
CA ASP A 47 3.55 16.09 -5.72
C ASP A 47 4.91 15.39 -5.63
N ALA A 48 5.75 15.79 -4.66
CA ALA A 48 7.11 15.32 -4.51
C ALA A 48 7.27 14.25 -3.43
N TYR A 49 6.46 14.30 -2.37
CA TYR A 49 6.44 13.31 -1.31
C TYR A 49 5.03 13.15 -0.76
N VAL A 50 4.24 12.23 -1.31
CA VAL A 50 2.80 12.12 -0.99
C VAL A 50 2.36 10.67 -0.92
N PHE A 51 1.31 10.42 -0.15
CA PHE A 51 0.55 9.17 -0.23
C PHE A 51 -0.27 9.12 -1.51
N GLU A 52 -0.59 7.91 -1.96
CA GLU A 52 -1.55 7.66 -3.04
C GLU A 52 -1.25 8.53 -4.27
N ARG A 53 -0.03 8.49 -4.81
CA ARG A 53 0.29 9.33 -5.97
C ARG A 53 -0.30 8.72 -7.24
N ALA A 54 -1.07 9.49 -8.02
CA ALA A 54 -1.60 9.03 -9.30
C ALA A 54 -0.48 8.81 -10.34
N VAL A 55 -0.58 7.69 -11.06
CA VAL A 55 0.30 7.38 -12.19
C VAL A 55 -0.57 6.96 -13.38
N THR A 56 -0.32 7.57 -14.54
CA THR A 56 -1.00 7.21 -15.79
C THR A 56 -0.17 6.16 -16.52
N PHE A 57 -0.76 5.01 -16.81
CA PHE A 57 -0.19 3.98 -17.65
C PHE A 57 -0.63 4.19 -19.09
N ASN A 58 0.35 4.32 -19.99
CA ASN A 58 0.10 4.32 -21.42
C ASN A 58 0.13 2.87 -21.92
N ASN A 59 -1.04 2.30 -22.14
CA ASN A 59 -1.21 0.88 -22.50
C ASN A 59 -0.98 0.59 -24.01
N GLY A 60 -0.45 1.56 -24.76
CA GLY A 60 -0.17 1.45 -26.19
C GLY A 60 -1.14 2.24 -27.08
N PRO A 61 -0.85 2.36 -28.39
CA PRO A 61 -1.50 3.32 -29.28
C PRO A 61 -3.00 3.07 -29.52
N SER A 62 -3.51 1.88 -29.26
CA SER A 62 -4.94 1.53 -29.44
C SER A 62 -5.66 1.21 -28.13
N SER A 63 -5.00 1.41 -26.98
CA SER A 63 -5.55 1.08 -25.67
C SER A 63 -5.80 2.34 -24.84
N LYS A 64 -6.93 2.40 -24.14
CA LYS A 64 -7.21 3.49 -23.22
C LYS A 64 -6.14 3.53 -22.12
N ALA A 65 -5.65 4.73 -21.83
CA ALA A 65 -4.79 4.95 -20.68
C ALA A 65 -5.54 4.55 -19.40
N SER A 66 -4.84 3.92 -18.47
CA SER A 66 -5.37 3.57 -17.15
C SER A 66 -4.63 4.36 -16.07
N THR A 67 -5.28 4.57 -14.94
CA THR A 67 -4.67 5.26 -13.79
C THR A 67 -4.45 4.25 -12.67
N GLY A 68 -3.21 4.18 -12.18
CA GLY A 68 -2.86 3.53 -10.92
C GLY A 68 -2.51 4.54 -9.84
N ARG A 69 -2.19 3.99 -8.67
CA ARG A 69 -1.78 4.73 -7.49
C ARG A 69 -0.56 4.07 -6.90
N ILE A 70 0.34 4.89 -6.36
CA ILE A 70 1.48 4.46 -5.55
C ILE A 70 1.11 4.75 -4.10
N ASP A 71 1.19 3.76 -3.21
CA ASP A 71 0.84 3.95 -1.81
C ASP A 71 1.64 5.07 -1.15
N LEU A 72 2.97 5.07 -1.29
CA LEU A 72 3.82 6.21 -0.88
C LEU A 72 4.92 6.50 -1.90
N TYR A 73 4.97 7.73 -2.38
CA TYR A 73 5.94 8.19 -3.37
C TYR A 73 6.84 9.28 -2.80
N LYS A 74 8.16 9.16 -2.99
CA LYS A 74 9.12 10.25 -2.76
C LYS A 74 10.06 10.43 -3.95
N ARG A 75 9.97 11.58 -4.62
CA ARG A 75 10.73 11.92 -5.83
C ARG A 75 12.23 11.80 -5.58
N GLY A 76 12.91 11.05 -6.46
CA GLY A 76 14.36 10.85 -6.38
C GLY A 76 14.81 9.98 -5.20
N CYS A 77 13.88 9.36 -4.46
CA CYS A 77 14.20 8.48 -3.35
C CYS A 77 13.61 7.09 -3.55
N PHE A 78 12.27 6.96 -3.54
CA PHE A 78 11.62 5.66 -3.59
C PHE A 78 10.17 5.72 -4.09
N VAL A 79 9.71 4.55 -4.51
CA VAL A 79 8.30 4.18 -4.70
C VAL A 79 8.05 3.04 -3.70
N LEU A 80 7.06 3.18 -2.83
CA LEU A 80 6.71 2.20 -1.82
C LEU A 80 5.28 1.74 -2.06
N GLU A 81 5.09 0.42 -2.11
CA GLU A 81 3.80 -0.26 -2.21
C GLU A 81 3.62 -1.18 -1.00
N THR A 82 2.41 -1.20 -0.46
CA THR A 82 2.00 -2.13 0.59
C THR A 82 1.36 -3.37 -0.01
N LYS A 83 1.46 -4.50 0.69
CA LYS A 83 1.08 -5.82 0.20
C LYS A 83 0.45 -6.71 1.28
N GLN A 84 -0.81 -7.13 1.08
CA GLN A 84 -1.59 -7.76 2.15
C GLN A 84 -0.81 -8.95 2.68
N GLY A 85 -0.47 -8.90 3.97
CA GLY A 85 0.14 -10.04 4.64
C GLY A 85 -0.81 -11.23 4.51
N VAL A 86 -0.34 -12.30 3.90
CA VAL A 86 -1.09 -13.55 3.80
C VAL A 86 -0.80 -14.38 5.04
N GLY A 87 -1.83 -14.68 5.83
CA GLY A 87 -1.79 -15.70 6.89
C GLY A 87 -0.88 -15.41 8.09
N SER A 88 -0.92 -16.33 9.06
CA SER A 88 0.02 -16.33 10.19
C SER A 88 1.44 -16.57 9.69
N PHE A 89 2.45 -16.10 10.44
CA PHE A 89 3.87 -16.30 10.13
C PHE A 89 4.27 -17.77 9.90
N GLU A 90 3.45 -18.73 10.37
CA GLU A 90 3.63 -20.17 10.19
C GLU A 90 3.40 -20.65 8.75
N ASP A 91 2.66 -19.90 7.92
CA ASP A 91 2.36 -20.28 6.53
C ASP A 91 3.43 -19.84 5.52
N PHE A 92 4.39 -19.00 5.93
CA PHE A 92 5.49 -18.54 5.06
C PHE A 92 6.64 -19.57 5.02
N SER A 93 6.37 -20.71 4.38
CA SER A 93 7.46 -21.57 3.90
C SER A 93 8.23 -20.86 2.78
N LEU A 94 9.54 -20.64 3.00
CA LEU A 94 10.49 -19.98 2.09
C LEU A 94 10.60 -20.61 0.68
N THR A 95 9.88 -21.71 0.40
CA THR A 95 9.95 -22.43 -0.88
C THR A 95 8.78 -22.19 -1.83
N ASP A 96 7.72 -21.48 -1.42
CA ASP A 96 6.46 -21.49 -2.19
C ASP A 96 6.24 -20.30 -3.14
N ASP A 97 6.87 -19.14 -2.88
CA ASP A 97 6.64 -17.93 -3.68
C ASP A 97 7.37 -17.91 -5.03
N LEU A 98 8.43 -18.70 -5.22
CA LEU A 98 9.08 -18.82 -6.53
C LEU A 98 8.28 -19.64 -7.55
N LYS A 99 7.18 -20.30 -7.13
CA LYS A 99 6.28 -21.03 -8.04
C LYS A 99 5.00 -20.26 -8.38
N ARG A 100 4.62 -19.26 -7.58
CA ARG A 100 3.46 -18.39 -7.86
C ARG A 100 3.86 -17.19 -8.72
N GLY A 101 4.47 -17.50 -9.86
CA GLY A 101 4.48 -16.57 -10.97
C GLY A 101 3.03 -16.30 -11.42
N ASN A 102 2.61 -15.05 -11.35
CA ASN A 102 1.51 -14.51 -12.14
C ASN A 102 0.09 -15.06 -11.85
N ALA A 103 -0.50 -14.73 -10.69
CA ALA A 103 -1.96 -14.72 -10.54
C ALA A 103 -2.38 -13.75 -9.44
N GLY A 104 -2.98 -12.62 -9.82
CA GLY A 104 -3.64 -11.73 -8.87
C GLY A 104 -4.89 -12.41 -8.30
N THR A 105 -4.85 -12.84 -7.05
CA THR A 105 -6.02 -13.37 -6.35
C THR A 105 -6.90 -12.22 -5.89
N ARG A 106 -7.87 -11.84 -6.72
CA ARG A 106 -9.03 -11.03 -6.34
C ARG A 106 -10.11 -11.95 -5.79
N GLU A 107 -10.21 -12.10 -4.48
CA GLU A 107 -11.49 -12.53 -3.89
C GLU A 107 -12.36 -11.28 -3.66
N ARG A 108 -13.22 -10.99 -4.63
CA ARG A 108 -14.34 -10.05 -4.46
C ARG A 108 -15.50 -10.82 -3.85
N GLY A 109 -15.69 -10.70 -2.53
CA GLY A 109 -16.94 -11.09 -1.88
C GLY A 109 -18.06 -10.12 -2.29
N ASN A 110 -18.98 -10.56 -3.15
CA ASN A 110 -20.24 -9.87 -3.41
C ASN A 110 -21.35 -10.57 -2.63
N ALA A 111 -21.71 -10.05 -1.46
CA ALA A 111 -22.90 -10.48 -0.72
C ALA A 111 -24.12 -9.70 -1.24
N GLY A 112 -24.73 -10.21 -2.32
CA GLY A 112 -26.04 -9.77 -2.77
C GLY A 112 -27.12 -10.62 -2.09
N THR A 113 -27.78 -10.08 -1.07
CA THR A 113 -29.05 -10.62 -0.57
C THR A 113 -30.17 -10.14 -1.49
N ARG A 114 -30.73 -11.08 -2.26
CA ARG A 114 -32.09 -10.97 -2.82
C ARG A 114 -33.04 -11.53 -1.76
N GLU A 115 -33.98 -10.71 -1.31
CA GLU A 115 -35.19 -11.20 -0.65
C GLU A 115 -36.38 -10.87 -1.55
N ASN A 116 -37.27 -11.87 -1.68
CA ASN A 116 -38.53 -11.83 -2.42
C ASN A 116 -39.62 -11.18 -1.56
#